data_AF-A0A4R5AF43-F1
#
_entry.id   AF-A0A4R5AF43-F1
#
_cell.length_a   1.000
_cell.length_b   1.000
_cell.length_c   1.000
_cell.angle_alpha   90.00
_cell.angle_beta   90.00
_cell.angle_gamma   90.00
#
_symmetry.space_group_name_H-M   'P 1'
#
loop_
_entity.id
_entity.type
_entity.pdbx_description
1 polymer ?
#
loop_
_entity_poly.entity_id
_entity_poly.type
_entity_poly.pdbx_seq_one_letter_code
_entity_poly.pdbx_strand_id
1 'polypeptide(L)'
;MLNEVFPVVGGILLGLLIVGVRQSLRLWVAVPAAVVIGFLATVVSGEFRMGWEFLLIDIPLVAVAAVATVMVVRLVRRRAAGA
;
A
#
# COMPACT_ATOMS: atom_id res chain seq x y z
N MET A 1 -1.96 -14.28 9.88
CA MET A 1 -0.74 -13.80 10.54
C MET A 1 0.36 -13.52 9.52
N LEU A 2 0.95 -14.51 8.82
CA LEU A 2 1.93 -14.23 7.75
C LEU A 2 1.27 -13.66 6.48
N ASN A 3 0.02 -14.02 6.22
CA ASN A 3 -0.67 -13.64 5.00
C ASN A 3 -0.90 -12.13 4.92
N GLU A 4 -1.22 -11.48 6.04
CA GLU A 4 -1.40 -10.02 6.11
C GLU A 4 -0.07 -9.25 5.98
N VAL A 5 1.09 -9.93 6.09
CA VAL A 5 2.39 -9.28 5.94
C VAL A 5 2.61 -8.82 4.49
N PHE A 6 2.20 -9.63 3.51
CA PHE A 6 2.35 -9.30 2.09
C PHE A 6 1.64 -7.99 1.68
N PRO A 7 0.33 -7.80 1.94
CA PRO A 7 -0.36 -6.56 1.61
C PRO A 7 0.16 -5.37 2.42
N VAL A 8 0.53 -5.55 3.69
CA VAL A 8 1.09 -4.46 4.51
C VAL A 8 2.44 -4.00 3.97
N VAL A 9 3.37 -4.92 3.71
CA VAL A 9 4.68 -4.58 3.14
C VAL A 9 4.52 -3.96 1.76
N GLY A 10 3.64 -4.51 0.92
CA GLY A 10 3.32 -3.95 -0.40
C GLY A 10 2.78 -2.52 -0.31
N GLY A 11 1.87 -2.26 0.63
CA GLY A 11 1.34 -0.92 0.89
C GLY A 11 2.41 0.05 1.39
N ILE A 12 3.31 -0.37 2.29
CA ILE A 12 4.42 0.46 2.75
C ILE A 12 5.33 0.86 1.57
N LEU A 13 5.74 -0.12 0.75
CA LEU A 13 6.58 0.14 -0.42
C LEU A 13 5.90 1.11 -1.41
N LEU A 14 4.61 0.88 -1.70
CA LEU A 14 3.83 1.77 -2.54
C LEU A 14 3.78 3.19 -1.95
N GLY A 15 3.54 3.30 -0.63
CA GLY A 15 3.53 4.56 0.09
C GLY A 15 4.85 5.33 -0.01
N LEU A 16 5.99 4.66 0.13
CA LEU A 16 7.31 5.26 -0.04
C LEU A 16 7.53 5.77 -1.46
N LEU A 17 7.20 4.97 -2.47
CA LEU A 17 7.36 5.32 -3.89
C LEU A 17 6.46 6.50 -4.27
N ILE A 18 5.21 6.50 -3.82
CA ILE A 18 4.22 7.49 -4.22
C ILE A 18 4.42 8.86 -3.55
N VAL A 19 5.27 8.97 -2.52
CA VAL A 19 5.66 10.29 -1.96
C VAL A 19 6.41 11.14 -2.98
N GLY A 20 7.16 10.52 -3.89
CA GLY A 20 7.91 11.24 -4.94
C GLY A 20 7.05 11.62 -6.17
N VAL A 21 5.86 11.04 -6.32
CA VAL A 21 5.00 11.27 -7.49
C VAL A 21 4.28 12.61 -7.40
N ARG A 22 4.18 13.32 -8.52
CA ARG A 22 3.43 14.58 -8.64
C ARG A 22 2.00 14.39 -8.13
N GLN A 23 1.49 15.35 -7.35
CA GLN A 23 0.18 15.20 -6.69
C GLN A 23 -0.97 14.98 -7.68
N SER A 24 -0.92 15.58 -8.88
CA SER A 24 -1.92 15.39 -9.94
C SER A 24 -1.98 13.97 -10.50
N LEU A 25 -0.85 13.24 -10.51
CA LEU A 25 -0.76 11.86 -11.01
C LEU A 25 -0.90 10.82 -9.88
N ARG A 26 -0.92 11.29 -8.63
CA ARG A 26 -0.74 10.43 -7.47
C ARG A 26 -1.84 9.39 -7.35
N LEU A 27 -3.10 9.80 -7.51
CA LEU A 27 -4.24 8.88 -7.47
C LEU A 27 -4.24 7.95 -8.68
N TRP A 28 -3.93 8.48 -9.87
CA TRP A 28 -3.86 7.71 -11.10
C TRP A 28 -2.79 6.61 -11.07
N VAL A 29 -1.72 6.78 -10.28
CA VAL A 29 -0.69 5.75 -10.08
C VAL A 29 -0.99 4.87 -8.87
N ALA A 30 -1.40 5.47 -7.74
CA ALA A 30 -1.58 4.74 -6.48
C ALA A 30 -2.75 3.75 -6.52
N VAL A 31 -3.87 4.12 -7.14
CA VAL A 31 -5.08 3.27 -7.19
C VAL A 31 -4.80 1.97 -7.98
N PRO A 32 -4.36 2.01 -9.25
CA PRO A 32 -4.07 0.77 -9.98
C PRO A 32 -2.92 -0.01 -9.33
N ALA A 33 -1.91 0.66 -8.80
CA ALA A 33 -0.83 -0.03 -8.09
C ALA A 33 -1.32 -0.76 -6.84
N ALA A 34 -2.22 -0.17 -6.05
CA ALA A 34 -2.80 -0.81 -4.88
C ALA A 34 -3.63 -2.05 -5.25
N VAL A 35 -4.41 -1.97 -6.34
CA VAL A 35 -5.17 -3.13 -6.85
C VAL A 35 -4.22 -4.24 -7.30
N VAL A 36 -3.19 -3.91 -8.08
CA VAL A 36 -2.22 -4.90 -8.57
C VAL A 36 -1.45 -5.55 -7.42
N ILE A 37 -0.96 -4.75 -6.45
CA ILE A 37 -0.22 -5.25 -5.29
C ILE A 37 -1.11 -6.10 -4.39
N GLY A 38 -2.35 -5.67 -4.11
CA GLY A 38 -3.30 -6.43 -3.31
C GLY A 38 -3.64 -7.77 -3.97
N PHE A 39 -3.88 -7.76 -5.29
CA PHE A 39 -4.09 -8.99 -6.05
C PHE A 39 -2.88 -9.93 -5.99
N LEU A 40 -1.66 -9.41 -6.22
CA LEU A 40 -0.44 -10.21 -6.12
C LEU A 40 -0.23 -10.76 -4.71
N ALA A 41 -0.59 -10.01 -3.67
CA ALA A 41 -0.52 -10.46 -2.29
C ALA A 41 -1.43 -11.69 -2.06
N THR A 42 -2.70 -11.62 -2.48
CA THR A 42 -3.66 -12.74 -2.39
C THR A 42 -3.19 -13.97 -3.17
N VAL A 43 -2.53 -13.78 -4.31
CA VAL A 43 -1.98 -14.87 -5.12
C VAL A 43 -0.75 -15.51 -4.46
N VAL A 44 0.18 -14.70 -3.97
CA VAL A 44 1.44 -15.16 -3.34
C VAL A 44 1.19 -15.81 -1.98
N SER A 45 0.22 -15.30 -1.21
CA SER A 45 -0.19 -15.90 0.06
C SER A 45 -0.92 -17.24 -0.14
N GLY A 46 -1.42 -17.50 -1.34
CA GLY A 46 -2.23 -18.68 -1.66
C GLY A 46 -3.69 -18.56 -1.22
N GLU A 47 -4.10 -17.39 -0.72
CA GLU A 47 -5.45 -17.13 -0.21
C GLU A 47 -6.54 -17.24 -1.28
N PHE A 48 -6.18 -17.04 -2.55
CA PHE A 48 -7.08 -17.27 -3.68
C PHE A 48 -7.64 -18.70 -3.74
N ARG A 49 -6.99 -19.68 -3.10
CA ARG A 49 -7.46 -21.07 -3.02
C ARG A 49 -8.53 -21.26 -1.96
N MET A 50 -8.58 -20.39 -0.96
CA MET A 50 -9.60 -20.42 0.09
C MET A 50 -10.83 -19.65 -0.36
N GLY A 51 -10.64 -18.50 -1.01
CA GLY A 51 -11.72 -17.70 -1.56
C GLY A 51 -11.24 -16.42 -2.24
N TRP A 52 -12.13 -15.75 -2.96
CA TRP A 52 -11.83 -14.49 -3.65
C TRP A 52 -12.13 -13.26 -2.78
N GLU A 53 -12.84 -13.45 -1.66
CA GLU A 53 -13.12 -12.42 -0.67
C GLU A 53 -11.86 -11.81 -0.05
N PHE A 54 -10.74 -12.53 -0.08
CA PHE A 54 -9.44 -12.02 0.38
C PHE A 54 -8.96 -10.80 -0.42
N LEU A 55 -9.36 -10.66 -1.69
CA LEU A 55 -9.11 -9.43 -2.46
C LEU A 55 -9.78 -8.19 -1.84
N LEU A 56 -10.95 -8.36 -1.24
CA LEU A 56 -11.67 -7.28 -0.54
C LEU A 56 -10.96 -6.85 0.75
N ILE A 57 -10.02 -7.65 1.24
CA ILE A 57 -9.22 -7.36 2.43
C ILE A 57 -7.85 -6.81 1.99
N ASP A 58 -7.15 -7.50 1.09
CA ASP A 58 -5.79 -7.18 0.70
C ASP A 58 -5.68 -5.85 -0.04
N ILE A 59 -6.60 -5.55 -0.97
CA ILE A 59 -6.55 -4.29 -1.74
C ILE A 59 -6.76 -3.07 -0.80
N PRO A 60 -7.80 -3.03 0.06
CA PRO A 60 -7.93 -1.94 1.03
C PRO A 60 -6.76 -1.87 2.00
N LEU A 61 -6.24 -3.02 2.44
CA LEU A 61 -5.11 -3.05 3.38
C LEU A 61 -3.85 -2.44 2.77
N VAL A 62 -3.53 -2.76 1.51
CA VAL A 62 -2.44 -2.11 0.74
C VAL A 62 -2.67 -0.60 0.64
N ALA A 63 -3.89 -0.17 0.34
CA ALA A 63 -4.20 1.26 0.20
C ALA A 63 -4.05 2.01 1.53
N VAL A 64 -4.57 1.46 2.63
CA VAL A 64 -4.47 2.04 3.98
C VAL A 64 -3.02 2.11 4.43
N ALA A 65 -2.25 1.03 4.25
CA ALA A 65 -0.83 1.01 4.58
C ALA A 65 -0.05 2.06 3.77
N ALA A 66 -0.34 2.21 2.47
CA ALA A 66 0.28 3.24 1.63
C ALA A 66 -0.04 4.66 2.12
N VAL A 67 -1.30 4.95 2.46
CA VAL A 67 -1.70 6.25 3.02
C VAL A 67 -1.00 6.52 4.35
N ALA A 68 -0.95 5.54 5.24
CA ALA A 68 -0.27 5.64 6.54
C ALA A 68 1.22 5.96 6.35
N THR A 69 1.91 5.24 5.45
CA THR A 69 3.32 5.50 5.13
C THR A 69 3.52 6.91 4.57
N VAL A 70 2.66 7.38 3.67
CA VAL A 70 2.71 8.75 3.16
C VAL A 70 2.59 9.78 4.28
N MET A 71 1.68 9.58 5.23
CA MET A 71 1.49 10.47 6.37
C MET A 71 2.73 10.49 7.27
N VAL A 72 3.28 9.31 7.58
CA VAL A 72 4.51 9.17 8.37
C VAL A 72 5.68 9.87 7.70
N VAL A 73 5.91 9.65 6.40
CA VAL A 73 7.01 10.30 5.67
C VAL A 73 6.85 11.82 5.66
N ARG A 74 5.63 12.33 5.45
CA ARG A 74 5.34 13.78 5.50
C ARG A 74 5.60 14.33 6.90
N LEU A 75 5.21 13.62 7.95
CA LEU A 75 5.42 14.03 9.34
C LEU A 75 6.92 14.07 9.69
N VAL A 76 7.68 13.04 9.30
CA VAL A 76 9.13 12.97 9.52
C VAL A 76 9.85 14.12 8.79
N ARG A 77 9.51 14.37 7.51
CA ARG A 77 10.08 15.49 6.74
C ARG A 77 9.78 16.85 7.36
N ARG A 78 8.57 17.06 7.87
CA ARG A 78 8.20 18.30 8.57
C ARG A 78 9.02 18.51 9.84
N ARG A 79 9.22 17.45 10.63
CA ARG A 79 10.05 17.52 11.84
C ARG A 79 11.51 17.76 11.53
N ALA A 80 12.05 17.10 10.51
CA ALA A 80 13.43 17.29 10.08
C ALA A 80 13.71 18.69 9.49
N ALA A 81 12.70 19.38 8.96
CA ALA A 81 12.83 20.74 8.44
C ALA A 81 12.65 21.83 9.51
N GLY A 82 12.13 21.47 10.70
CA GLY A 82 11.94 22.39 11.83
C GLY A 82 12.93 22.18 12.98
N ALA A 83 13.87 21.24 12.84
CA ALA A 83 15.01 20.98 13.71
C ALA A 83 16.28 21.52 13.03
#